data_AF-A0AAD4QHW2-F1
#
_entry.id   AF-A0AAD4QHW2-F1
#
_cell.length_a   1.000
_cell.length_b   1.000
_cell.length_c   1.000
_cell.angle_alpha   90.00
_cell.angle_beta   90.00
_cell.angle_gamma   90.00
#
_symmetry.space_group_name_H-M   'P 1'
#
loop_
_entity.id
_entity.type
_entity.pdbx_description
1 polymer ?
#
loop_
_entity_poly.entity_id
_entity_poly.type
_entity_poly.pdbx_seq_one_letter_code
_entity_poly.pdbx_strand_id
1 'polypeptide(L)'
;MAKDVISKSTERDHPPLLVNEPSHLGKRRCRRTVQLLVLATFLGFWLRIIPFKWPSLSLRQGTVLPVDHVPDIGLPESLMRTWAQYAPYIPVAKYVPPPPMCTISQVHVLQRHGTRWPTSNAAAKCKSAVDKLKRVKDYEEDYLVFLKNFTWDLGENDLLPLGARQSFDAGVAAFDRYAHIVSNDNLPFVRAASSTRVVDSATNWTAGFNVASHNTIKASVDLILPESGNLTLDDNMCPNAGDGDAESERWLAIYAPPITRRLNLAAPGANLSNKDTYNLMSLCAFHSQATMTPSPFCGLFTPEEFRGFEYFGDVDKFYDNGHGGNLGRVRGVGYVNELLARLTGKPVRDNTQTNRTLDASPETFPLDRTLYADFSHDNTMVSIYSALGLFRQYLLPGQKLNPGDPSSLRTWILSNMVPFGGRMVVERLKCTRAAALPAAFIRILVNDAVQPLKFCGGVRGLCELHAFVESQWYSRHDGGGDFERCFD
;
A
#
# COMPACT_ATOMS: atom_id res chain seq x y z
N MET A 1 67.92 -27.99 -14.18
CA MET A 1 68.51 -28.08 -12.82
C MET A 1 67.44 -27.56 -11.87
N ALA A 2 66.82 -28.38 -11.02
CA ALA A 2 67.33 -28.90 -9.74
C ALA A 2 67.49 -27.77 -8.70
N LYS A 3 66.99 -27.84 -7.45
CA LYS A 3 66.44 -28.97 -6.67
C LYS A 3 65.60 -28.47 -5.46
N ASP A 4 64.83 -29.36 -4.83
CA ASP A 4 64.08 -29.16 -3.57
C ASP A 4 64.96 -28.98 -2.31
N VAL A 5 64.35 -28.61 -1.16
CA VAL A 5 64.26 -29.41 0.10
C VAL A 5 63.60 -28.64 1.28
N ILE A 6 62.34 -29.02 1.61
CA ILE A 6 61.76 -29.41 2.93
C ILE A 6 62.14 -28.67 4.25
N SER A 7 61.13 -28.16 5.02
CA SER A 7 60.68 -28.75 6.33
C SER A 7 59.41 -28.13 6.98
N LYS A 8 58.44 -29.00 7.37
CA LYS A 8 57.60 -29.10 8.62
C LYS A 8 57.12 -27.80 9.36
N SER A 9 55.94 -27.72 10.00
CA SER A 9 55.06 -28.75 10.64
C SER A 9 53.60 -28.31 10.96
N THR A 10 52.75 -29.34 11.23
CA THR A 10 51.57 -29.42 12.15
C THR A 10 50.20 -28.82 11.80
N GLU A 11 49.24 -29.75 11.65
CA GLU A 11 47.78 -29.63 11.59
C GLU A 11 47.11 -29.14 12.89
N ARG A 12 45.84 -28.73 12.78
CA ARG A 12 44.76 -29.26 13.63
C ARG A 12 43.39 -29.08 12.97
N ASP A 13 42.68 -30.20 12.75
CA ASP A 13 41.30 -30.26 12.28
C ASP A 13 40.40 -31.04 13.26
N HIS A 14 39.09 -30.84 13.16
CA HIS A 14 38.08 -31.39 14.08
C HIS A 14 37.75 -32.89 13.84
N PRO A 15 37.25 -33.59 14.88
CA PRO A 15 36.31 -34.71 14.69
C PRO A 15 34.99 -34.58 15.49
N PRO A 16 33.93 -35.34 15.12
CA PRO A 16 32.54 -35.09 15.54
C PRO A 16 31.99 -36.01 16.66
N LEU A 17 30.74 -35.73 17.07
CA LEU A 17 29.96 -36.43 18.11
C LEU A 17 29.33 -37.74 17.63
N LEU A 18 29.41 -38.79 18.47
CA LEU A 18 28.55 -39.98 18.41
C LEU A 18 28.20 -40.51 19.83
N VAL A 19 26.90 -40.44 20.16
CA VAL A 19 26.03 -41.55 20.59
C VAL A 19 26.44 -42.51 21.76
N ASN A 20 25.48 -42.65 22.70
CA ASN A 20 25.14 -43.77 23.61
C ASN A 20 25.43 -43.74 25.14
N GLU A 21 24.37 -44.16 25.85
CA GLU A 21 24.19 -44.65 27.24
C GLU A 21 25.05 -45.91 27.59
N PRO A 22 25.08 -46.50 28.84
CA PRO A 22 24.02 -46.50 29.88
C PRO A 22 24.41 -46.61 31.40
N SER A 23 23.35 -46.71 32.24
CA SER A 23 23.27 -47.47 33.53
C SER A 23 23.89 -46.84 34.82
N HIS A 24 23.48 -47.14 36.07
CA HIS A 24 22.24 -47.69 36.69
C HIS A 24 22.24 -47.52 38.25
N LEU A 25 21.11 -47.83 38.91
CA LEU A 25 20.89 -48.07 40.38
C LEU A 25 20.95 -46.84 41.34
N GLY A 26 20.03 -46.62 42.29
CA GLY A 26 18.69 -47.19 42.56
C GLY A 26 18.33 -47.31 44.07
N LYS A 27 17.04 -47.21 44.47
CA LYS A 27 16.41 -47.90 45.66
C LYS A 27 14.89 -47.57 45.95
N ARG A 28 14.02 -48.50 45.53
CA ARG A 28 12.92 -49.20 46.27
C ARG A 28 11.88 -48.50 47.22
N ARG A 29 10.60 -48.63 46.80
CA ARG A 29 9.41 -49.28 47.46
C ARG A 29 8.43 -48.56 48.46
N CYS A 30 7.17 -48.44 47.97
CA CYS A 30 5.94 -49.19 48.40
C CYS A 30 5.08 -48.78 49.63
N ARG A 31 3.78 -48.45 49.40
CA ARG A 31 2.59 -49.20 49.92
C ARG A 31 1.25 -48.81 49.24
N ARG A 32 0.15 -49.53 49.55
CA ARG A 32 -1.14 -49.65 48.81
C ARG A 32 -2.37 -49.22 49.66
N THR A 33 -3.57 -49.26 49.03
CA THR A 33 -4.94 -49.53 49.58
C THR A 33 -5.92 -48.32 49.57
N VAL A 34 -7.27 -48.44 49.43
CA VAL A 34 -8.17 -49.06 48.40
C VAL A 34 -9.65 -49.03 48.88
N GLN A 35 -10.63 -48.88 47.96
CA GLN A 35 -12.09 -49.13 48.06
C GLN A 35 -13.02 -48.22 48.93
N LEU A 36 -14.11 -47.73 48.33
CA LEU A 36 -15.49 -48.24 48.57
C LEU A 36 -16.50 -47.75 47.48
N LEU A 37 -17.71 -48.35 47.43
CA LEU A 37 -18.59 -48.42 46.25
C LEU A 37 -20.10 -48.38 46.60
N VAL A 38 -20.93 -47.89 45.64
CA VAL A 38 -22.33 -48.28 45.31
C VAL A 38 -23.50 -47.94 46.25
N LEU A 39 -24.53 -47.29 45.64
CA LEU A 39 -25.98 -47.47 45.81
C LEU A 39 -26.65 -46.84 44.56
N ALA A 40 -26.95 -47.59 43.49
CA ALA A 40 -28.08 -48.52 43.28
C ALA A 40 -29.39 -47.84 42.79
N THR A 41 -29.58 -47.94 41.48
CA THR A 41 -30.79 -47.80 40.66
C THR A 41 -32.16 -48.04 41.32
N PHE A 42 -33.15 -47.18 41.06
CA PHE A 42 -34.55 -47.54 40.79
C PHE A 42 -35.30 -46.41 40.06
N LEU A 43 -36.46 -46.72 39.45
CA LEU A 43 -37.37 -45.84 38.68
C LEU A 43 -36.86 -45.38 37.29
N GLY A 44 -36.94 -46.30 36.33
CA GLY A 44 -37.07 -45.96 34.91
C GLY A 44 -38.54 -45.75 34.49
N PHE A 45 -38.72 -45.26 33.26
CA PHE A 45 -40.00 -45.06 32.55
C PHE A 45 -41.02 -44.13 33.22
N TRP A 46 -41.11 -42.88 32.72
CA TRP A 46 -42.29 -42.23 32.13
C TRP A 46 -41.91 -40.77 31.76
N LEU A 47 -42.62 -40.17 30.78
CA LEU A 47 -42.39 -38.85 30.13
C LEU A 47 -41.52 -38.93 28.85
N ARG A 48 -42.12 -39.24 27.69
CA ARG A 48 -42.90 -38.35 26.81
C ARG A 48 -42.08 -37.26 26.12
N ILE A 49 -41.83 -37.54 24.84
CA ILE A 49 -41.63 -36.64 23.70
C ILE A 49 -42.10 -35.20 23.98
N ILE A 50 -41.13 -34.27 24.02
CA ILE A 50 -41.35 -32.85 23.71
C ILE A 50 -40.30 -32.49 22.63
N PRO A 51 -40.71 -32.09 21.42
CA PRO A 51 -39.74 -31.64 20.42
C PRO A 51 -39.21 -30.27 20.87
N PHE A 52 -37.97 -30.25 21.34
CA PHE A 52 -37.28 -29.01 21.71
C PHE A 52 -37.02 -28.19 20.45
N LYS A 53 -37.96 -27.29 20.10
CA LYS A 53 -37.75 -26.33 19.02
C LYS A 53 -36.55 -25.46 19.38
N TRP A 54 -35.43 -25.72 18.73
CA TRP A 54 -34.37 -24.72 18.64
C TRP A 54 -35.00 -23.46 18.06
N PRO A 55 -34.84 -22.28 18.69
CA PRO A 55 -35.12 -21.04 17.98
C PRO A 55 -34.18 -21.03 16.79
N SER A 56 -34.73 -20.96 15.58
CA SER A 56 -33.93 -20.70 14.39
C SER A 56 -33.26 -19.35 14.61
N LEU A 57 -31.98 -19.36 15.00
CA LEU A 57 -31.11 -18.22 14.78
C LEU A 57 -31.08 -18.00 13.27
N SER A 58 -31.96 -17.11 12.82
CA SER A 58 -31.68 -16.31 11.64
C SER A 58 -30.27 -15.78 11.84
N LEU A 59 -29.32 -16.30 11.05
CA LEU A 59 -28.15 -15.51 10.72
C LEU A 59 -28.71 -14.23 10.14
N ARG A 60 -28.68 -13.15 10.93
CA ARG A 60 -28.71 -11.81 10.37
C ARG A 60 -27.58 -11.80 9.36
N GLN A 61 -27.91 -11.68 8.08
CA GLN A 61 -26.91 -11.38 7.07
C GLN A 61 -26.11 -10.20 7.60
N GLY A 62 -24.80 -10.42 7.81
CA GLY A 62 -23.91 -9.34 8.18
C GLY A 62 -23.99 -8.32 7.07
N THR A 63 -24.66 -7.20 7.34
CA THR A 63 -24.71 -6.08 6.40
C THR A 63 -23.27 -5.67 6.16
N VAL A 64 -22.78 -5.92 4.95
CA VAL A 64 -21.50 -5.42 4.47
C VAL A 64 -21.54 -3.91 4.73
N LEU A 65 -20.68 -3.45 5.64
CA LEU A 65 -20.60 -2.03 5.97
C LEU A 65 -20.17 -1.28 4.70
N PRO A 66 -20.77 -0.12 4.39
CA PRO A 66 -20.46 0.59 3.16
C PRO A 66 -18.97 0.93 3.08
N VAL A 67 -18.37 0.66 1.92
CA VAL A 67 -16.92 0.71 1.68
C VAL A 67 -16.31 2.13 1.72
N ASP A 68 -17.14 3.16 1.94
CA ASP A 68 -16.76 4.56 1.98
C ASP A 68 -16.28 5.04 3.38
N HIS A 69 -15.91 4.13 4.29
CA HIS A 69 -15.64 4.48 5.68
C HIS A 69 -14.21 4.99 5.93
N VAL A 70 -14.10 6.25 6.38
CA VAL A 70 -12.93 6.77 7.10
C VAL A 70 -12.64 5.87 8.30
N PRO A 71 -11.41 5.37 8.52
CA PRO A 71 -11.10 4.56 9.71
C PRO A 71 -11.37 5.32 11.01
N ASP A 72 -12.18 4.73 11.90
CA ASP A 72 -12.42 5.29 13.23
C ASP A 72 -11.21 5.06 14.13
N ILE A 73 -10.31 6.04 14.13
CA ILE A 73 -9.08 6.10 14.96
C ILE A 73 -9.29 7.11 16.10
N GLY A 74 -10.48 7.71 16.26
CA GLY A 74 -10.74 8.78 17.23
C GLY A 74 -10.05 10.12 16.90
N LEU A 75 -9.61 10.32 15.66
CA LEU A 75 -8.98 11.56 15.17
C LEU A 75 -9.79 12.20 14.04
N PRO A 76 -9.77 13.53 13.87
CA PRO A 76 -10.48 14.20 12.78
C PRO A 76 -9.98 13.77 11.39
N GLU A 77 -10.91 13.56 10.45
CA GLU A 77 -10.59 13.24 9.04
C GLU A 77 -9.63 14.28 8.43
N SER A 78 -9.82 15.56 8.75
CA SER A 78 -8.98 16.66 8.29
C SER A 78 -7.52 16.57 8.75
N LEU A 79 -7.24 15.90 9.88
CA LEU A 79 -5.88 15.63 10.35
C LEU A 79 -5.29 14.42 9.62
N MET A 80 -6.06 13.33 9.46
CA MET A 80 -5.61 12.13 8.75
C MET A 80 -5.28 12.40 7.27
N ARG A 81 -5.98 13.35 6.65
CA ARG A 81 -5.68 13.88 5.29
C ARG A 81 -4.46 14.82 5.22
N THR A 82 -3.70 14.99 6.31
CA THR A 82 -2.43 15.76 6.34
C THR A 82 -1.23 14.89 6.71
N TRP A 83 -1.37 13.57 6.56
CA TRP A 83 -0.31 12.58 6.83
C TRP A 83 0.41 12.12 5.55
N ALA A 84 0.27 12.84 4.43
CA ALA A 84 0.91 12.54 3.16
C ALA A 84 0.68 11.09 2.71
N GLN A 85 1.73 10.38 2.29
CA GLN A 85 1.70 8.95 1.96
C GLN A 85 1.48 8.02 3.17
N TYR A 86 1.37 8.54 4.38
CA TYR A 86 0.97 7.78 5.58
C TYR A 86 -0.50 7.99 5.96
N ALA A 87 -1.24 8.82 5.23
CA ALA A 87 -2.70 8.89 5.34
C ALA A 87 -3.32 7.50 5.08
N PRO A 88 -4.33 7.07 5.87
CA PRO A 88 -5.12 5.89 5.52
C PRO A 88 -5.92 6.13 4.23
N TYR A 89 -6.43 5.07 3.61
CA TYR A 89 -7.36 5.24 2.49
C TYR A 89 -8.59 6.03 2.95
N ILE A 90 -8.85 7.16 2.30
CA ILE A 90 -10.09 7.91 2.42
C ILE A 90 -10.50 8.36 1.01
N PRO A 91 -11.73 8.11 0.53
CA PRO A 91 -12.18 8.56 -0.77
C PRO A 91 -11.97 10.07 -0.96
N VAL A 92 -11.44 10.48 -2.11
CA VAL A 92 -11.24 11.89 -2.49
C VAL A 92 -12.53 12.48 -3.07
N ALA A 93 -13.37 11.62 -3.65
CA ALA A 93 -14.75 11.92 -4.01
C ALA A 93 -15.61 10.69 -3.76
N LYS A 94 -16.94 10.85 -3.79
CA LYS A 94 -17.86 9.71 -3.88
C LYS A 94 -17.76 9.08 -5.28
N TYR A 95 -17.81 7.76 -5.36
CA TYR A 95 -17.87 7.07 -6.65
C TYR A 95 -19.08 7.54 -7.47
N VAL A 96 -18.86 7.79 -8.76
CA VAL A 96 -19.90 8.17 -9.72
C VAL A 96 -19.98 7.07 -10.78
N PRO A 97 -21.13 6.40 -10.94
CA PRO A 97 -21.33 5.42 -12.02
C PRO A 97 -21.11 6.02 -13.43
N PRO A 98 -20.92 5.19 -14.47
CA PRO A 98 -20.89 5.65 -15.85
C PRO A 98 -22.13 6.46 -16.25
N PRO A 99 -22.04 7.34 -17.27
CA PRO A 99 -23.22 7.96 -17.86
C PRO A 99 -24.21 6.89 -18.39
N PRO A 100 -25.54 7.15 -18.39
CA PRO A 100 -26.56 6.13 -18.68
C PRO A 100 -26.45 5.37 -20.01
N MET A 101 -25.73 5.92 -21.00
CA MET A 101 -25.52 5.29 -22.32
C MET A 101 -24.17 4.55 -22.44
N CYS A 102 -23.44 4.37 -21.34
CA CYS A 102 -22.12 3.76 -21.29
C CYS A 102 -22.09 2.55 -20.36
N THR A 103 -21.69 1.39 -20.87
CA THR A 103 -21.47 0.18 -20.06
C THR A 103 -19.98 -0.07 -19.89
N ILE A 104 -19.52 -0.31 -18.66
CA ILE A 104 -18.15 -0.75 -18.40
C ILE A 104 -17.98 -2.16 -18.97
N SER A 105 -16.88 -2.36 -19.70
CA SER A 105 -16.56 -3.58 -20.44
C SER A 105 -15.20 -4.19 -20.10
N GLN A 106 -14.29 -3.42 -19.50
CA GLN A 106 -13.05 -3.88 -18.90
C GLN A 106 -12.62 -2.90 -17.80
N VAL A 107 -11.91 -3.37 -16.78
CA VAL A 107 -11.43 -2.61 -15.62
C VAL A 107 -9.99 -3.00 -15.29
N HIS A 108 -9.15 -2.02 -14.98
CA HIS A 108 -7.81 -2.22 -14.43
C HIS A 108 -7.72 -1.48 -13.09
N VAL A 109 -7.41 -2.20 -12.02
CA VAL A 109 -7.14 -1.64 -10.69
C VAL A 109 -5.63 -1.65 -10.47
N LEU A 110 -5.05 -0.50 -10.13
CA LEU A 110 -3.68 -0.39 -9.62
C LEU A 110 -3.77 0.09 -8.17
N GLN A 111 -3.42 -0.76 -7.21
CA GLN A 111 -3.61 -0.50 -5.79
C GLN A 111 -2.28 -0.57 -5.01
N ARG A 112 -2.06 0.43 -4.15
CA ARG A 112 -0.97 0.41 -3.18
C ARG A 112 -1.28 -0.61 -2.10
N HIS A 113 -0.25 -1.22 -1.52
CA HIS A 113 -0.41 -1.97 -0.28
C HIS A 113 -1.17 -1.15 0.79
N GLY A 114 -1.91 -1.84 1.66
CA GLY A 114 -2.62 -1.22 2.77
C GLY A 114 -1.70 -0.61 3.82
N THR A 115 -2.31 -0.04 4.86
CA THR A 115 -1.64 0.51 6.03
C THR A 115 -0.71 -0.53 6.68
N ARG A 116 0.52 -0.12 6.98
CA ARG A 116 1.61 -0.99 7.45
C ARG A 116 2.41 -0.35 8.58
N TRP A 117 3.25 -1.15 9.22
CA TRP A 117 4.32 -0.65 10.08
C TRP A 117 5.31 0.28 9.33
N PRO A 118 6.10 1.12 10.04
CA PRO A 118 7.23 1.81 9.43
C PRO A 118 8.20 0.82 8.77
N THR A 119 8.96 1.23 7.75
CA THR A 119 10.09 0.39 7.28
C THR A 119 11.17 0.32 8.36
N SER A 120 12.02 -0.70 8.38
CA SER A 120 13.08 -0.83 9.40
C SER A 120 13.93 0.43 9.59
N ASN A 121 14.28 1.13 8.49
CA ASN A 121 14.99 2.42 8.53
C ASN A 121 14.13 3.53 9.17
N ALA A 122 12.85 3.61 8.83
CA ALA A 122 11.93 4.58 9.43
C ALA A 122 11.66 4.29 10.92
N ALA A 123 11.51 3.01 11.30
CA ALA A 123 11.38 2.56 12.67
C ALA A 123 12.60 2.96 13.51
N ALA A 124 13.82 2.68 13.03
CA ALA A 124 15.05 3.08 13.70
C ALA A 124 15.19 4.61 13.87
N LYS A 125 14.86 5.38 12.82
CA LYS A 125 14.83 6.86 12.86
C LYS A 125 13.82 7.40 13.87
N CYS A 126 12.60 6.84 13.90
CA CYS A 126 11.56 7.18 14.86
C CYS A 126 11.94 6.81 16.29
N LYS A 127 12.47 5.60 16.51
CA LYS A 127 12.94 5.16 17.82
C LYS A 127 14.07 6.04 18.35
N SER A 128 15.02 6.45 17.50
CA SER A 128 16.10 7.38 17.88
C SER A 128 15.58 8.71 18.40
N ALA A 129 14.54 9.27 17.76
CA ALA A 129 13.88 10.51 18.19
C ALA A 129 13.12 10.33 19.53
N VAL A 130 12.45 9.19 19.73
CA VAL A 130 11.81 8.85 21.01
C VAL A 130 12.85 8.64 22.11
N ASP A 131 13.94 7.93 21.84
CA ASP A 131 15.01 7.68 22.80
C ASP A 131 15.69 8.99 23.24
N LYS A 132 15.77 10.02 22.37
CA LYS A 132 16.21 11.38 22.75
C LYS A 132 15.30 11.99 23.82
N LEU A 133 13.98 11.98 23.59
CA LEU A 133 13.02 12.49 24.56
C LEU A 133 13.00 11.68 25.86
N LYS A 134 13.15 10.35 25.79
CA LYS A 134 13.16 9.46 26.97
C LYS A 134 14.42 9.54 27.83
N ARG A 135 15.50 10.17 27.35
CA ARG A 135 16.73 10.41 28.14
C ARG A 135 16.66 11.66 29.03
N VAL A 136 15.67 12.52 28.81
CA VAL A 136 15.44 13.70 29.65
C VAL A 136 14.86 13.27 31.01
N LYS A 137 15.33 13.90 32.10
CA LYS A 137 14.89 13.57 33.46
C LYS A 137 13.49 14.11 33.76
N ASP A 138 13.29 15.38 33.44
CA ASP A 138 12.13 16.18 33.79
C ASP A 138 11.60 16.89 32.55
N TYR A 139 10.28 16.87 32.35
CA TYR A 139 9.61 17.56 31.26
C TYR A 139 8.97 18.82 31.81
N GLU A 140 9.09 19.93 31.09
CA GLU A 140 8.48 21.22 31.46
C GLU A 140 6.99 21.27 31.07
N GLU A 141 6.50 20.29 30.29
CA GLU A 141 5.15 20.25 29.73
C GLU A 141 4.49 18.87 29.93
N ASP A 142 3.23 18.88 30.40
CA ASP A 142 2.47 17.66 30.71
C ASP A 142 2.25 16.75 29.50
N TYR A 143 2.20 17.31 28.29
CA TYR A 143 1.99 16.55 27.06
C TYR A 143 3.14 15.58 26.72
N LEU A 144 4.29 15.69 27.39
CA LEU A 144 5.42 14.75 27.27
C LEU A 144 5.42 13.66 28.33
N VAL A 145 4.63 13.78 29.42
CA VAL A 145 4.72 12.90 30.60
C VAL A 145 4.45 11.43 30.25
N PHE A 146 3.66 11.14 29.20
CA PHE A 146 3.43 9.78 28.71
C PHE A 146 4.74 9.03 28.36
N LEU A 147 5.79 9.74 27.96
CA LEU A 147 7.08 9.17 27.56
C LEU A 147 7.80 8.45 28.69
N LYS A 148 7.50 8.79 29.96
CA LYS A 148 8.00 8.07 31.15
C LYS A 148 7.58 6.60 31.14
N ASN A 149 6.36 6.33 30.64
CA ASN A 149 5.77 4.98 30.60
C ASN A 149 5.69 4.40 29.17
N PHE A 150 5.95 5.19 28.13
CA PHE A 150 5.89 4.72 26.74
C PHE A 150 6.89 3.60 26.46
N THR A 151 6.40 2.42 26.13
CA THR A 151 7.19 1.29 25.60
C THR A 151 7.14 1.30 24.08
N TRP A 152 8.28 1.12 23.41
CA TRP A 152 8.29 0.97 21.96
C TRP A 152 7.63 -0.36 21.57
N ASP A 153 6.49 -0.28 20.88
CA ASP A 153 5.62 -1.39 20.53
C ASP A 153 5.34 -1.48 19.01
N LEU A 154 5.98 -0.62 18.20
CA LEU A 154 5.86 -0.67 16.75
C LEU A 154 6.70 -1.82 16.17
N GLY A 155 6.06 -2.62 15.30
CA GLY A 155 6.74 -3.55 14.39
C GLY A 155 7.41 -2.85 13.20
N GLU A 156 7.84 -3.63 12.22
CA GLU A 156 8.55 -3.14 11.03
C GLU A 156 8.02 -3.79 9.75
N ASN A 157 7.95 -3.02 8.66
CA ASN A 157 7.63 -3.39 7.26
C ASN A 157 6.22 -3.97 6.98
N ASP A 158 5.71 -4.83 7.86
CA ASP A 158 4.57 -5.70 7.60
C ASP A 158 3.22 -4.99 7.59
N LEU A 159 2.25 -5.60 6.90
CA LEU A 159 0.89 -5.11 6.80
C LEU A 159 0.17 -5.14 8.16
N LEU A 160 -0.51 -4.05 8.51
CA LEU A 160 -1.31 -3.99 9.74
C LEU A 160 -2.70 -4.62 9.50
N PRO A 161 -3.42 -5.06 10.55
CA PRO A 161 -4.81 -5.50 10.44
C PRO A 161 -5.71 -4.45 9.75
N LEU A 162 -5.45 -3.16 9.95
CA LEU A 162 -6.11 -2.07 9.23
C LEU A 162 -5.81 -2.11 7.72
N GLY A 163 -4.57 -2.39 7.30
CA GLY A 163 -4.19 -2.49 5.89
C GLY A 163 -4.74 -3.73 5.20
N ALA A 164 -4.81 -4.85 5.91
CA ALA A 164 -5.53 -6.04 5.48
C ALA A 164 -7.01 -5.73 5.25
N ARG A 165 -7.65 -5.04 6.21
CA ARG A 165 -9.06 -4.63 6.11
C ARG A 165 -9.31 -3.65 4.96
N GLN A 166 -8.49 -2.62 4.78
CA GLN A 166 -8.56 -1.69 3.65
C GLN A 166 -8.52 -2.42 2.30
N SER A 167 -7.66 -3.44 2.18
CA SER A 167 -7.51 -4.21 0.95
C SER A 167 -8.70 -5.14 0.71
N PHE A 168 -9.20 -5.80 1.77
CA PHE A 168 -10.43 -6.59 1.74
C PHE A 168 -11.64 -5.74 1.30
N ASP A 169 -11.84 -4.57 1.91
CA ASP A 169 -12.95 -3.68 1.56
C ASP A 169 -12.83 -3.14 0.13
N ALA A 170 -11.62 -2.86 -0.35
CA ALA A 170 -11.37 -2.53 -1.75
C ALA A 170 -11.76 -3.67 -2.71
N GLY A 171 -11.55 -4.94 -2.31
CA GLY A 171 -12.00 -6.13 -3.04
C GLY A 171 -13.52 -6.25 -3.08
N VAL A 172 -14.19 -5.98 -1.95
CA VAL A 172 -15.66 -5.92 -1.86
C VAL A 172 -16.23 -4.86 -2.82
N ALA A 173 -15.74 -3.62 -2.75
CA ALA A 173 -16.19 -2.57 -3.67
C ALA A 173 -15.89 -2.85 -5.14
N ALA A 174 -14.78 -3.54 -5.45
CA ALA A 174 -14.48 -3.95 -6.81
C ALA A 174 -15.51 -4.98 -7.34
N PHE A 175 -15.95 -5.92 -6.50
CA PHE A 175 -17.04 -6.82 -6.86
C PHE A 175 -18.36 -6.05 -7.02
N ASP A 176 -18.76 -5.26 -6.02
CA ASP A 176 -20.04 -4.53 -6.02
C ASP A 176 -20.20 -3.59 -7.23
N ARG A 177 -19.09 -2.98 -7.69
CA ARG A 177 -19.09 -2.07 -8.85
C ARG A 177 -19.00 -2.79 -10.21
N TYR A 178 -18.42 -3.99 -10.27
CA TYR A 178 -18.01 -4.62 -11.53
C TYR A 178 -18.42 -6.10 -11.69
N ALA A 179 -19.27 -6.65 -10.83
CA ALA A 179 -19.74 -8.04 -10.90
C ALA A 179 -20.34 -8.42 -12.27
N HIS A 180 -20.94 -7.47 -13.00
CA HIS A 180 -21.57 -7.71 -14.31
C HIS A 180 -20.60 -8.03 -15.45
N ILE A 181 -19.28 -7.88 -15.26
CA ILE A 181 -18.25 -8.28 -16.23
C ILE A 181 -17.42 -9.49 -15.80
N VAL A 182 -17.70 -10.11 -14.63
CA VAL A 182 -16.91 -11.22 -14.07
C VAL A 182 -17.73 -12.51 -14.02
N SER A 183 -17.09 -13.64 -14.29
CA SER A 183 -17.69 -14.98 -14.20
C SER A 183 -16.64 -16.02 -13.81
N ASN A 184 -17.03 -17.28 -13.59
CA ASN A 184 -16.06 -18.34 -13.29
C ASN A 184 -15.14 -18.71 -14.49
N ASP A 185 -15.58 -18.46 -15.72
CA ASP A 185 -14.75 -18.64 -16.92
C ASP A 185 -13.85 -17.41 -17.19
N ASN A 186 -14.17 -16.29 -16.53
CA ASN A 186 -13.52 -14.99 -16.71
C ASN A 186 -13.32 -14.31 -15.35
N LEU A 187 -12.43 -14.93 -14.56
CA LEU A 187 -11.98 -14.43 -13.26
C LEU A 187 -11.14 -13.15 -13.42
N PRO A 188 -11.05 -12.32 -12.37
CA PRO A 188 -10.00 -11.31 -12.27
C PRO A 188 -8.62 -11.91 -12.48
N PHE A 189 -7.73 -11.20 -13.20
CA PHE A 189 -6.31 -11.54 -13.23
C PHE A 189 -5.52 -10.61 -12.30
N VAL A 190 -4.82 -11.18 -11.32
CA VAL A 190 -4.25 -10.44 -10.19
C VAL A 190 -2.74 -10.63 -10.11
N ARG A 191 -1.99 -9.52 -10.14
CA ARG A 191 -0.53 -9.49 -9.97
C ARG A 191 -0.11 -8.70 -8.73
N ALA A 192 1.00 -9.07 -8.11
CA ALA A 192 1.59 -8.33 -6.99
C ALA A 192 3.11 -8.25 -7.12
N ALA A 193 3.70 -7.10 -6.76
CA ALA A 193 5.13 -7.03 -6.45
C ALA A 193 5.47 -7.91 -5.23
N SER A 194 6.69 -8.46 -5.16
CA SER A 194 7.04 -9.53 -4.22
C SER A 194 7.16 -9.13 -2.75
N SER A 195 7.12 -7.85 -2.39
CA SER A 195 7.17 -7.44 -0.98
C SER A 195 5.97 -8.00 -0.21
N THR A 196 6.21 -8.63 0.95
CA THR A 196 5.20 -9.32 1.78
C THR A 196 3.92 -8.50 1.95
N ARG A 197 4.04 -7.22 2.34
CA ARG A 197 2.91 -6.28 2.52
C ARG A 197 2.05 -6.10 1.26
N VAL A 198 2.63 -6.21 0.06
CA VAL A 198 1.95 -6.05 -1.24
C VAL A 198 1.21 -7.35 -1.57
N VAL A 199 1.87 -8.50 -1.42
CA VAL A 199 1.27 -9.83 -1.57
C VAL A 199 0.10 -10.04 -0.58
N ASP A 200 0.27 -9.65 0.68
CA ASP A 200 -0.78 -9.71 1.70
C ASP A 200 -1.97 -8.81 1.34
N SER A 201 -1.70 -7.64 0.76
CA SER A 201 -2.76 -6.73 0.29
C SER A 201 -3.55 -7.34 -0.87
N ALA A 202 -2.87 -7.94 -1.85
CA ALA A 202 -3.50 -8.65 -2.97
C ALA A 202 -4.31 -9.88 -2.49
N THR A 203 -3.80 -10.61 -1.50
CA THR A 203 -4.46 -11.76 -0.87
C THR A 203 -5.72 -11.33 -0.11
N ASN A 204 -5.66 -10.23 0.64
CA ASN A 204 -6.84 -9.70 1.34
C ASN A 204 -7.89 -9.15 0.35
N TRP A 205 -7.46 -8.49 -0.73
CA TRP A 205 -8.35 -8.02 -1.78
C TRP A 205 -9.09 -9.17 -2.48
N THR A 206 -8.40 -10.24 -2.86
CA THR A 206 -9.05 -11.41 -3.48
C THR A 206 -9.99 -12.12 -2.50
N ALA A 207 -9.65 -12.18 -1.20
CA ALA A 207 -10.57 -12.65 -0.16
C ALA A 207 -11.84 -11.78 -0.06
N GLY A 208 -11.71 -10.45 -0.08
CA GLY A 208 -12.86 -9.52 -0.07
C GLY A 208 -13.75 -9.66 -1.29
N PHE A 209 -13.14 -9.74 -2.48
CA PHE A 209 -13.83 -9.97 -3.75
C PHE A 209 -14.62 -11.29 -3.73
N ASN A 210 -13.99 -12.37 -3.25
CA ASN A 210 -14.62 -13.68 -3.13
C ASN A 210 -15.79 -13.67 -2.12
N VAL A 211 -15.64 -13.01 -0.96
CA VAL A 211 -16.72 -12.89 0.03
C VAL A 211 -17.91 -12.09 -0.50
N ALA A 212 -17.67 -10.97 -1.19
CA ALA A 212 -18.72 -10.18 -1.82
C ALA A 212 -19.50 -10.97 -2.88
N SER A 213 -18.82 -11.86 -3.63
CA SER A 213 -19.45 -12.80 -4.56
C SER A 213 -20.25 -13.94 -3.90
N HIS A 214 -20.45 -13.92 -2.58
CA HIS A 214 -20.94 -15.06 -1.79
C HIS A 214 -20.15 -16.35 -2.03
N ASN A 215 -18.84 -16.22 -2.27
CA ASN A 215 -17.93 -17.29 -2.65
C ASN A 215 -18.27 -18.01 -3.97
N THR A 216 -19.09 -17.41 -4.86
CA THR A 216 -19.39 -17.97 -6.18
C THR A 216 -18.28 -17.73 -7.20
N ILE A 217 -17.46 -16.68 -7.01
CA ILE A 217 -16.22 -16.40 -7.74
C ILE A 217 -15.03 -16.86 -6.89
N LYS A 218 -13.95 -17.28 -7.56
CA LYS A 218 -12.70 -17.79 -6.96
C LYS A 218 -11.48 -17.04 -7.49
N ALA A 219 -11.41 -15.73 -7.26
CA ALA A 219 -10.22 -14.94 -7.54
C ALA A 219 -9.05 -15.37 -6.64
N SER A 220 -7.84 -15.37 -7.20
CA SER A 220 -6.56 -15.69 -6.55
C SER A 220 -5.52 -14.62 -6.90
N VAL A 221 -4.37 -14.61 -6.23
CA VAL A 221 -3.19 -13.89 -6.72
C VAL A 221 -2.50 -14.80 -7.73
N ASP A 222 -2.55 -14.46 -9.01
CA ASP A 222 -2.12 -15.33 -10.10
C ASP A 222 -0.61 -15.23 -10.37
N LEU A 223 -0.02 -14.06 -10.11
CA LEU A 223 1.42 -13.83 -10.32
C LEU A 223 2.04 -12.93 -9.26
N ILE A 224 3.06 -13.45 -8.58
CA ILE A 224 3.93 -12.67 -7.69
C ILE A 224 5.23 -12.39 -8.44
N LEU A 225 5.56 -11.11 -8.61
CA LEU A 225 6.65 -10.63 -9.44
C LEU A 225 7.85 -10.20 -8.58
N PRO A 226 9.07 -10.73 -8.81
CA PRO A 226 10.23 -10.41 -7.99
C PRO A 226 10.71 -8.96 -8.21
N GLU A 227 10.80 -8.19 -7.12
CA GLU A 227 11.31 -6.81 -7.09
C GLU A 227 12.81 -6.71 -7.42
N SER A 228 13.51 -7.84 -7.56
CA SER A 228 14.91 -7.91 -7.99
C SER A 228 15.11 -8.06 -9.51
N GLY A 229 14.05 -8.00 -10.31
CA GLY A 229 14.08 -8.19 -11.77
C GLY A 229 13.29 -7.14 -12.53
N ASN A 230 13.06 -7.39 -13.82
CA ASN A 230 12.20 -6.52 -14.64
C ASN A 230 10.77 -6.53 -14.09
N LEU A 231 10.32 -5.38 -13.57
CA LEU A 231 9.02 -5.22 -12.92
C LEU A 231 8.44 -3.83 -13.15
N THR A 232 7.19 -3.78 -13.63
CA THR A 232 6.40 -2.56 -13.84
C THR A 232 5.65 -2.08 -12.59
N LEU A 233 5.64 -2.89 -11.52
CA LEU A 233 4.95 -2.62 -10.24
C LEU A 233 5.90 -2.17 -9.13
N ASP A 234 7.15 -1.86 -9.48
CA ASP A 234 8.19 -1.33 -8.60
C ASP A 234 9.05 -0.32 -9.38
N ASP A 235 9.77 0.58 -8.71
CA ASP A 235 10.47 1.71 -9.36
C ASP A 235 12.01 1.61 -9.37
N ASN A 236 12.59 0.49 -8.92
CA ASN A 236 14.05 0.30 -8.79
C ASN A 236 14.85 0.22 -10.11
N MET A 237 14.21 0.18 -11.29
CA MET A 237 14.87 0.02 -12.59
C MET A 237 15.46 1.31 -13.19
N CYS A 238 15.73 2.35 -12.40
CA CYS A 238 16.30 3.60 -12.90
C CYS A 238 17.28 4.22 -11.90
N PRO A 239 18.54 3.72 -11.82
CA PRO A 239 19.49 4.15 -10.78
C PRO A 239 19.88 5.63 -10.89
N ASN A 240 19.92 6.20 -12.10
CA ASN A 240 20.26 7.62 -12.32
C ASN A 240 19.04 8.57 -12.19
N ALA A 241 17.91 8.11 -11.62
CA ALA A 241 16.71 8.95 -11.46
C ALA A 241 16.90 10.16 -10.54
N GLY A 242 17.81 10.05 -9.58
CA GLY A 242 17.93 10.97 -8.46
C GLY A 242 16.82 10.76 -7.42
N ASP A 243 16.73 11.69 -6.46
CA ASP A 243 15.77 11.71 -5.38
C ASP A 243 15.15 13.12 -5.22
N GLY A 244 14.24 13.27 -4.26
CA GLY A 244 13.67 14.56 -3.84
C GLY A 244 14.19 15.05 -2.50
N ASP A 245 15.33 14.54 -2.00
CA ASP A 245 15.83 14.85 -0.66
C ASP A 245 16.23 16.33 -0.56
N ALA A 246 16.89 16.90 -1.57
CA ALA A 246 17.34 18.30 -1.53
C ALA A 246 16.17 19.30 -1.42
N GLU A 247 15.10 19.09 -2.19
CA GLU A 247 13.90 19.91 -2.15
C GLU A 247 13.07 19.69 -0.87
N SER A 248 12.91 18.44 -0.43
CA SER A 248 12.15 18.14 0.79
C SER A 248 12.89 18.59 2.06
N GLU A 249 14.21 18.46 2.12
CA GLU A 249 15.04 19.01 3.20
C GLU A 249 14.99 20.53 3.25
N ARG A 250 14.95 21.21 2.09
CA ARG A 250 14.75 22.67 2.05
C ARG A 250 13.42 23.07 2.68
N TRP A 251 12.34 22.32 2.44
CA TRP A 251 11.06 22.58 3.12
C TRP A 251 11.11 22.23 4.61
N LEU A 252 11.75 21.11 4.98
CA LEU A 252 11.95 20.70 6.37
C LEU A 252 12.71 21.76 7.18
N ALA A 253 13.67 22.46 6.56
CA ALA A 253 14.38 23.59 7.17
C ALA A 253 13.52 24.83 7.42
N ILE A 254 12.27 24.87 6.93
CA ILE A 254 11.33 25.98 7.09
C ILE A 254 10.22 25.65 8.11
N TYR A 255 9.50 24.54 7.94
CA TYR A 255 8.34 24.25 8.81
C TYR A 255 8.72 23.62 10.15
N ALA A 256 9.78 22.83 10.23
CA ALA A 256 10.15 22.12 11.45
C ALA A 256 10.85 22.95 12.54
N PRO A 257 11.73 23.95 12.26
CA PRO A 257 12.48 24.65 13.32
C PRO A 257 11.64 25.25 14.47
N PRO A 258 10.45 25.86 14.22
CA PRO A 258 9.57 26.31 15.30
C PRO A 258 9.12 25.17 16.22
N ILE A 259 8.76 24.03 15.63
CA ILE A 259 8.30 22.82 16.30
C ILE A 259 9.46 22.18 17.09
N THR A 260 10.61 22.00 16.44
CA THR A 260 11.84 21.45 17.04
C THR A 260 12.27 22.28 18.26
N ARG A 261 12.20 23.61 18.18
CA ARG A 261 12.48 24.51 19.31
C ARG A 261 11.47 24.33 20.44
N ARG A 262 10.17 24.27 20.13
CA ARG A 262 9.10 24.03 21.12
C ARG A 262 9.30 22.71 21.86
N LEU A 263 9.59 21.63 21.15
CA LEU A 263 9.84 20.32 21.75
C LEU A 263 11.12 20.27 22.60
N ASN A 264 12.20 20.94 22.18
CA ASN A 264 13.43 21.03 22.97
C ASN A 264 13.32 21.92 24.22
N LEU A 265 12.42 22.93 24.22
CA LEU A 265 12.09 23.70 25.42
C LEU A 265 11.28 22.86 26.42
N ALA A 266 10.33 22.07 25.92
CA ALA A 266 9.50 21.17 26.72
C ALA A 266 10.29 19.95 27.28
N ALA A 267 11.37 19.55 26.60
CA ALA A 267 12.26 18.46 27.00
C ALA A 267 13.74 18.91 27.06
N PRO A 268 14.15 19.68 28.10
CA PRO A 268 15.50 20.21 28.21
C PRO A 268 16.58 19.10 28.14
N GLY A 269 17.46 19.21 27.15
CA GLY A 269 18.53 18.23 26.90
C GLY A 269 18.18 17.09 25.94
N ALA A 270 16.96 17.02 25.38
CA ALA A 270 16.63 16.03 24.35
C ALA A 270 17.48 16.20 23.07
N ASN A 271 17.84 17.44 22.73
CA ASN A 271 18.65 17.82 21.58
C ASN A 271 18.10 17.23 20.25
N LEU A 272 16.81 17.46 20.04
CA LEU A 272 16.09 17.12 18.81
C LEU A 272 16.53 18.02 17.65
N SER A 273 16.65 17.44 16.47
CA SER A 273 16.83 18.09 15.18
C SER A 273 15.50 18.18 14.41
N ASN A 274 15.48 18.92 13.30
CA ASN A 274 14.33 18.97 12.41
C ASN A 274 13.94 17.59 11.84
N LYS A 275 14.93 16.70 11.62
CA LYS A 275 14.66 15.32 11.19
C LYS A 275 13.99 14.50 12.29
N ASP A 276 14.36 14.71 13.56
CA ASP A 276 13.67 14.06 14.69
C ASP A 276 12.22 14.54 14.79
N THR A 277 11.95 15.82 14.55
CA THR A 277 10.58 16.38 14.48
C THR A 277 9.74 15.67 13.42
N TYR A 278 10.24 15.52 12.18
CA TYR A 278 9.54 14.76 11.13
C TYR A 278 9.27 13.30 11.53
N ASN A 279 10.23 12.65 12.18
CA ASN A 279 10.07 11.27 12.65
C ASN A 279 8.99 11.18 13.76
N LEU A 280 8.94 12.12 14.69
CA LEU A 280 7.92 12.20 15.74
C LEU A 280 6.52 12.49 15.16
N MET A 281 6.42 13.34 14.12
CA MET A 281 5.16 13.54 13.39
C MET A 281 4.72 12.27 12.65
N SER A 282 5.66 11.54 12.06
CA SER A 282 5.39 10.24 11.42
C SER A 282 4.83 9.21 12.42
N LEU A 283 5.29 9.22 13.68
CA LEU A 283 4.75 8.36 14.74
C LEU A 283 3.29 8.67 15.10
N CYS A 284 2.79 9.89 14.89
CA CYS A 284 1.34 10.14 15.00
C CYS A 284 0.58 9.27 14.00
N ALA A 285 0.97 9.27 12.72
CA ALA A 285 0.30 8.49 11.69
C ALA A 285 0.46 6.96 11.90
N PHE A 286 1.69 6.48 12.15
CA PHE A 286 1.97 5.04 12.29
C PHE A 286 1.35 4.43 13.56
N HIS A 287 1.59 5.02 14.73
CA HIS A 287 1.13 4.44 16.00
C HIS A 287 -0.41 4.55 16.13
N SER A 288 -1.04 5.61 15.63
CA SER A 288 -2.51 5.72 15.72
C SER A 288 -3.20 4.67 14.85
N GLN A 289 -2.69 4.44 13.64
CA GLN A 289 -3.21 3.42 12.73
C GLN A 289 -2.92 1.98 13.19
N ALA A 290 -1.81 1.75 13.90
CA ALA A 290 -1.48 0.45 14.46
C ALA A 290 -2.34 0.08 15.68
N THR A 291 -2.58 1.05 16.56
CA THR A 291 -3.37 0.85 17.79
C THR A 291 -4.88 1.07 17.60
N MET A 292 -5.31 1.59 16.46
CA MET A 292 -6.69 2.05 16.20
C MET A 292 -7.20 3.08 17.22
N THR A 293 -6.30 3.91 17.77
CA THR A 293 -6.61 4.95 18.76
C THR A 293 -5.75 6.20 18.54
N PRO A 294 -6.08 7.37 19.11
CA PRO A 294 -5.25 8.56 18.98
C PRO A 294 -3.88 8.35 19.65
N SER A 295 -2.80 8.35 18.86
CA SER A 295 -1.44 8.26 19.40
C SER A 295 -1.12 9.49 20.27
N PRO A 296 -0.47 9.32 21.43
CA PRO A 296 0.00 10.45 22.23
C PRO A 296 1.02 11.30 21.47
N PHE A 297 1.72 10.75 20.48
CA PHE A 297 2.60 11.51 19.57
C PHE A 297 1.83 12.54 18.72
N CYS A 298 0.53 12.34 18.46
CA CYS A 298 -0.28 13.35 17.79
C CYS A 298 -0.47 14.61 18.66
N GLY A 299 -0.57 14.44 19.99
CA GLY A 299 -0.71 15.54 20.95
C GLY A 299 0.53 16.45 21.08
N LEU A 300 1.67 16.06 20.49
CA LEU A 300 2.87 16.88 20.41
C LEU A 300 2.76 18.03 19.39
N PHE A 301 1.75 17.98 18.51
CA PHE A 301 1.61 18.84 17.34
C PHE A 301 0.20 19.41 17.19
N THR A 302 0.10 20.57 16.55
CA THR A 302 -1.17 21.19 16.16
C THR A 302 -1.61 20.68 14.78
N PRO A 303 -2.91 20.69 14.46
CA PRO A 303 -3.39 20.35 13.11
C PRO A 303 -2.82 21.24 11.99
N GLU A 304 -2.40 22.47 12.30
CA GLU A 304 -1.78 23.37 11.33
C GLU A 304 -0.33 22.95 11.00
N GLU A 305 0.44 22.51 12.01
CA GLU A 305 1.80 22.01 11.80
C GLU A 305 1.84 20.80 10.86
N PHE A 306 0.81 19.95 10.85
CA PHE A 306 0.69 18.83 9.90
C PHE A 306 0.50 19.27 8.44
N ARG A 307 0.10 20.52 8.14
CA ARG A 307 0.17 21.02 6.75
C ARG A 307 1.61 21.11 6.23
N GLY A 308 2.56 21.38 7.13
CA GLY A 308 3.99 21.30 6.83
C GLY A 308 4.44 19.86 6.54
N PHE A 309 3.88 18.88 7.27
CA PHE A 309 4.12 17.45 7.04
C PHE A 309 3.54 16.97 5.70
N GLU A 310 2.29 17.32 5.37
CA GLU A 310 1.69 17.04 4.06
C GLU A 310 2.57 17.59 2.93
N TYR A 311 2.98 18.86 3.04
CA TYR A 311 3.77 19.50 1.99
C TYR A 311 5.22 18.97 1.89
N PHE A 312 5.77 18.40 2.97
CA PHE A 312 7.03 17.66 2.89
C PHE A 312 6.89 16.44 1.97
N GLY A 313 5.83 15.65 2.16
CA GLY A 313 5.52 14.52 1.27
C GLY A 313 5.20 14.96 -0.15
N ASP A 314 4.42 16.04 -0.32
CA ASP A 314 4.14 16.63 -1.64
C ASP A 314 5.41 16.94 -2.41
N VAL A 315 6.37 17.63 -1.79
CA VAL A 315 7.64 18.01 -2.38
C VAL A 315 8.51 16.78 -2.66
N ASP A 316 8.70 15.90 -1.67
CA ASP A 316 9.42 14.62 -1.80
C ASP A 316 8.96 13.86 -3.05
N LYS A 317 7.68 13.46 -3.12
CA LYS A 317 7.18 12.65 -4.23
C LYS A 317 7.00 13.41 -5.54
N PHE A 318 6.90 14.74 -5.52
CA PHE A 318 6.89 15.53 -6.76
C PHE A 318 8.28 15.58 -7.42
N TYR A 319 9.34 15.69 -6.62
CA TYR A 319 10.73 15.80 -7.09
C TYR A 319 11.45 14.44 -7.23
N ASP A 320 10.99 13.41 -6.53
CA ASP A 320 11.40 12.01 -6.75
C ASP A 320 10.66 11.41 -7.96
N ASN A 321 9.45 10.89 -7.73
CA ASN A 321 8.68 10.12 -8.73
C ASN A 321 7.84 10.97 -9.70
N GLY A 322 7.58 12.24 -9.37
CA GLY A 322 6.55 13.05 -10.01
C GLY A 322 6.95 13.80 -11.29
N HIS A 323 6.19 14.85 -11.61
CA HIS A 323 6.49 15.77 -12.73
C HIS A 323 7.65 16.75 -12.42
N GLY A 324 8.11 16.82 -11.16
CA GLY A 324 9.24 17.63 -10.75
C GLY A 324 10.60 16.94 -10.97
N GLY A 325 10.64 15.63 -10.80
CA GLY A 325 11.85 14.81 -10.86
C GLY A 325 12.45 14.64 -12.25
N ASN A 326 13.75 14.36 -12.27
CA ASN A 326 14.54 14.25 -13.51
C ASN A 326 14.09 13.07 -14.37
N LEU A 327 14.04 11.86 -13.77
CA LEU A 327 13.52 10.63 -14.42
C LEU A 327 12.37 10.01 -13.61
N GLY A 328 11.63 10.81 -12.83
CA GLY A 328 10.47 10.32 -12.07
C GLY A 328 9.42 9.66 -12.96
N ARG A 329 9.05 10.35 -14.05
CA ARG A 329 8.01 9.91 -15.00
C ARG A 329 8.36 8.62 -15.75
N VAL A 330 9.64 8.35 -16.03
CA VAL A 330 10.03 7.20 -16.86
C VAL A 330 9.88 5.88 -16.10
N ARG A 331 10.03 5.91 -14.77
CA ARG A 331 9.80 4.78 -13.84
C ARG A 331 8.36 4.25 -13.80
N GLY A 332 7.46 4.77 -14.63
CA GLY A 332 6.09 4.26 -14.82
C GLY A 332 5.73 3.90 -16.26
N VAL A 333 6.68 3.96 -17.21
CA VAL A 333 6.41 3.75 -18.65
C VAL A 333 5.99 2.32 -18.94
N GLY A 334 6.67 1.32 -18.38
CA GLY A 334 6.37 -0.08 -18.64
C GLY A 334 4.92 -0.46 -18.28
N TYR A 335 4.43 -0.02 -17.11
CA TYR A 335 3.04 -0.24 -16.71
C TYR A 335 2.03 0.43 -17.64
N VAL A 336 2.33 1.62 -18.16
CA VAL A 336 1.45 2.28 -19.14
C VAL A 336 1.41 1.48 -20.44
N ASN A 337 2.53 0.91 -20.89
CA ASN A 337 2.57 0.06 -22.09
C ASN A 337 1.82 -1.28 -21.88
N GLU A 338 1.92 -1.89 -20.70
CA GLU A 338 1.07 -3.03 -20.29
C GLU A 338 -0.44 -2.68 -20.28
N LEU A 339 -0.81 -1.55 -19.70
CA LEU A 339 -2.19 -1.07 -19.67
C LEU A 339 -2.73 -0.86 -21.11
N LEU A 340 -1.95 -0.24 -21.99
CA LEU A 340 -2.30 -0.04 -23.40
C LEU A 340 -2.47 -1.38 -24.14
N ALA A 341 -1.63 -2.37 -23.87
CA ALA A 341 -1.73 -3.71 -24.42
C ALA A 341 -3.10 -4.35 -24.08
N ARG A 342 -3.45 -4.41 -22.79
CA ARG A 342 -4.73 -4.99 -22.33
C ARG A 342 -5.96 -4.19 -22.80
N LEU A 343 -5.88 -2.86 -22.82
CA LEU A 343 -6.97 -1.99 -23.31
C LEU A 343 -7.26 -2.14 -24.80
N THR A 344 -6.23 -2.48 -25.60
CA THR A 344 -6.33 -2.62 -27.06
C THR A 344 -6.38 -4.05 -27.56
N GLY A 345 -6.14 -5.05 -26.70
CA GLY A 345 -6.06 -6.46 -27.09
C GLY A 345 -4.86 -6.77 -27.98
N LYS A 346 -3.73 -6.09 -27.76
CA LYS A 346 -2.49 -6.22 -28.56
C LYS A 346 -1.33 -6.64 -27.66
N PRO A 347 -0.30 -7.34 -28.18
CA PRO A 347 0.91 -7.63 -27.43
C PRO A 347 1.58 -6.38 -26.85
N VAL A 348 2.24 -6.52 -25.70
CA VAL A 348 3.02 -5.46 -25.08
C VAL A 348 4.12 -5.00 -26.04
N ARG A 349 4.33 -3.68 -26.12
CA ARG A 349 5.41 -3.04 -26.86
C ARG A 349 6.10 -2.07 -25.92
N ASP A 350 7.22 -2.51 -25.38
CA ASP A 350 8.01 -1.79 -24.39
C ASP A 350 9.46 -2.28 -24.41
N ASN A 351 10.39 -1.36 -24.20
CA ASN A 351 11.82 -1.61 -24.04
C ASN A 351 12.33 -1.09 -22.68
N THR A 352 11.43 -0.82 -21.73
CA THR A 352 11.72 -0.20 -20.44
C THR A 352 11.74 -1.23 -19.30
N GLN A 353 10.70 -1.27 -18.48
CA GLN A 353 10.62 -2.01 -17.23
C GLN A 353 9.96 -3.40 -17.38
N THR A 354 9.41 -3.70 -18.55
CA THR A 354 8.65 -4.94 -18.79
C THR A 354 9.51 -6.20 -18.76
N ASN A 355 8.90 -7.31 -18.35
CA ASN A 355 9.50 -8.63 -18.47
C ASN A 355 8.94 -9.31 -19.71
N ARG A 356 9.66 -9.19 -20.83
CA ARG A 356 9.23 -9.72 -22.14
C ARG A 356 8.89 -11.21 -22.17
N THR A 357 9.41 -12.02 -21.23
CA THR A 357 9.08 -13.45 -21.13
C THR A 357 7.69 -13.67 -20.52
N LEU A 358 7.33 -12.88 -19.50
CA LEU A 358 6.02 -12.93 -18.87
C LEU A 358 4.96 -12.27 -19.78
N ASP A 359 5.28 -11.10 -20.32
CA ASP A 359 4.36 -10.29 -21.11
C ASP A 359 4.03 -10.89 -22.50
N ALA A 360 4.78 -11.91 -22.92
CA ALA A 360 4.52 -12.69 -24.14
C ALA A 360 3.66 -13.96 -23.90
N SER A 361 3.43 -14.36 -22.64
CA SER A 361 2.69 -15.58 -22.27
C SER A 361 1.25 -15.24 -21.87
N PRO A 362 0.21 -15.81 -22.52
CA PRO A 362 -1.17 -15.63 -22.09
C PRO A 362 -1.45 -16.08 -20.65
N GLU A 363 -0.65 -16.99 -20.11
CA GLU A 363 -0.75 -17.50 -18.74
C GLU A 363 -0.29 -16.47 -17.70
N THR A 364 0.66 -15.60 -18.05
CA THR A 364 1.25 -14.60 -17.13
C THR A 364 0.93 -13.15 -17.51
N PHE A 365 0.42 -12.92 -18.72
CA PHE A 365 -0.14 -11.66 -19.19
C PHE A 365 -1.32 -11.87 -20.17
N PRO A 366 -2.50 -12.32 -19.69
CA PRO A 366 -3.67 -12.50 -20.54
C PRO A 366 -4.21 -11.16 -21.06
N LEU A 367 -4.64 -11.11 -22.32
CA LEU A 367 -5.19 -9.91 -22.98
C LEU A 367 -6.72 -9.91 -23.11
N ASP A 368 -7.38 -10.99 -22.68
CA ASP A 368 -8.79 -11.30 -22.88
C ASP A 368 -9.66 -11.14 -21.62
N ARG A 369 -9.07 -10.84 -20.46
CA ARG A 369 -9.79 -10.64 -19.21
C ARG A 369 -10.53 -9.30 -19.19
N THR A 370 -11.61 -9.26 -18.43
CA THR A 370 -12.41 -8.05 -18.19
C THR A 370 -12.00 -7.32 -16.93
N LEU A 371 -11.39 -7.97 -15.94
CA LEU A 371 -10.92 -7.33 -14.72
C LEU A 371 -9.46 -7.71 -14.44
N TYR A 372 -8.63 -6.71 -14.23
CA TYR A 372 -7.24 -6.84 -13.82
C TYR A 372 -7.03 -6.10 -12.50
N ALA A 373 -6.21 -6.64 -11.61
CA ALA A 373 -5.78 -5.97 -10.40
C ALA A 373 -4.26 -6.14 -10.19
N ASP A 374 -3.53 -5.03 -10.15
CA ASP A 374 -2.09 -4.99 -9.95
C ASP A 374 -1.77 -4.30 -8.60
N PHE A 375 -0.93 -4.92 -7.77
CA PHE A 375 -0.55 -4.44 -6.44
C PHE A 375 0.91 -3.97 -6.40
N SER A 376 1.12 -2.75 -5.88
CA SER A 376 2.36 -1.97 -6.02
C SER A 376 2.63 -1.07 -4.79
N HIS A 377 3.60 -0.16 -4.93
CA HIS A 377 4.02 0.83 -3.92
C HIS A 377 3.62 2.27 -4.34
N ASP A 378 3.68 3.20 -3.39
CA ASP A 378 3.43 4.63 -3.60
C ASP A 378 4.33 5.24 -4.67
N ASN A 379 5.64 5.00 -4.58
CA ASN A 379 6.63 5.54 -5.51
C ASN A 379 6.26 5.26 -6.98
N THR A 380 6.11 3.97 -7.31
CA THR A 380 5.78 3.50 -8.65
C THR A 380 4.43 4.04 -9.12
N MET A 381 3.42 4.09 -8.24
CA MET A 381 2.12 4.66 -8.59
C MET A 381 2.21 6.16 -8.93
N VAL A 382 3.03 6.94 -8.23
CA VAL A 382 3.28 8.35 -8.58
C VAL A 382 4.00 8.46 -9.94
N SER A 383 4.98 7.60 -10.22
CA SER A 383 5.65 7.52 -11.53
C SER A 383 4.64 7.21 -12.64
N ILE A 384 3.77 6.21 -12.45
CA ILE A 384 2.72 5.78 -13.40
C ILE A 384 1.71 6.91 -13.64
N TYR A 385 1.23 7.58 -12.59
CA TYR A 385 0.32 8.72 -12.73
C TYR A 385 0.95 9.84 -13.54
N SER A 386 2.25 10.07 -13.33
CA SER A 386 3.00 11.13 -14.02
C SER A 386 3.35 10.75 -15.47
N ALA A 387 3.59 9.46 -15.75
CA ALA A 387 3.70 8.90 -17.09
C ALA A 387 2.40 9.12 -17.89
N LEU A 388 1.26 8.72 -17.31
CA LEU A 388 -0.10 8.92 -17.85
C LEU A 388 -0.49 10.39 -18.08
N GLY A 389 0.20 11.34 -17.44
CA GLY A 389 -0.11 12.77 -17.50
C GLY A 389 -1.18 13.24 -16.50
N LEU A 390 -1.51 12.42 -15.49
CA LEU A 390 -2.37 12.79 -14.36
C LEU A 390 -1.64 13.75 -13.41
N PHE A 391 -2.39 14.45 -12.55
CA PHE A 391 -1.87 15.34 -11.49
C PHE A 391 -0.86 16.44 -11.89
N ARG A 392 -0.84 16.85 -13.18
CA ARG A 392 -0.20 18.12 -13.55
C ARG A 392 -0.90 19.29 -12.84
N GLN A 393 -0.12 20.27 -12.38
CA GLN A 393 -0.61 21.47 -11.69
C GLN A 393 -1.60 22.24 -12.59
N TYR A 394 -2.91 22.14 -12.31
CA TYR A 394 -3.93 22.68 -13.22
C TYR A 394 -4.38 24.10 -12.85
N LEU A 395 -4.17 24.53 -11.60
CA LEU A 395 -4.31 25.93 -11.17
C LEU A 395 -2.99 26.72 -11.29
N LEU A 396 -1.86 26.02 -11.46
CA LEU A 396 -0.53 26.61 -11.67
C LEU A 396 0.13 26.00 -12.93
N PRO A 397 -0.43 26.18 -14.15
CA PRO A 397 0.08 25.51 -15.35
C PRO A 397 1.55 25.85 -15.65
N GLY A 398 2.35 24.82 -15.91
CA GLY A 398 3.77 24.96 -16.23
C GLY A 398 4.69 25.21 -15.01
N GLN A 399 4.14 25.35 -13.81
CA GLN A 399 4.94 25.57 -12.60
C GLN A 399 5.27 24.24 -11.89
N LYS A 400 6.47 24.16 -11.32
CA LYS A 400 6.85 23.13 -10.34
C LYS A 400 6.32 23.51 -8.94
N LEU A 401 6.24 22.56 -8.02
CA LEU A 401 6.07 22.89 -6.59
C LEU A 401 7.24 23.76 -6.12
N ASN A 402 6.99 24.69 -5.20
CA ASN A 402 8.04 25.54 -4.63
C ASN A 402 8.46 24.97 -3.27
N PRO A 403 9.67 24.37 -3.12
CA PRO A 403 10.13 23.81 -1.85
C PRO A 403 10.42 24.87 -0.76
N GLY A 404 10.33 26.16 -1.09
CA GLY A 404 10.45 27.26 -0.12
C GLY A 404 9.12 27.85 0.37
N ASP A 405 8.01 27.66 -0.36
CA ASP A 405 6.74 28.35 -0.09
C ASP A 405 5.54 27.59 -0.71
N PRO A 406 4.67 26.96 0.11
CA PRO A 406 3.52 26.21 -0.38
C PRO A 406 2.40 27.12 -0.89
N SER A 407 2.27 27.23 -2.22
CA SER A 407 1.14 27.93 -2.83
C SER A 407 -0.20 27.29 -2.42
N SER A 408 -1.15 28.10 -1.97
CA SER A 408 -2.54 27.70 -1.69
C SER A 408 -3.32 27.24 -2.93
N LEU A 409 -2.77 27.47 -4.13
CA LEU A 409 -3.31 27.00 -5.41
C LEU A 409 -2.70 25.65 -5.87
N ARG A 410 -1.84 25.00 -5.06
CA ARG A 410 -1.28 23.70 -5.42
C ARG A 410 -2.38 22.65 -5.60
N THR A 411 -2.25 21.83 -6.63
CA THR A 411 -3.19 20.72 -6.93
C THR A 411 -2.54 19.34 -6.84
N TRP A 412 -1.24 19.29 -6.59
CA TRP A 412 -0.54 18.10 -6.11
C TRP A 412 -0.74 18.03 -4.59
N ILE A 413 -1.39 16.95 -4.14
CA ILE A 413 -1.72 16.68 -2.74
C ILE A 413 -1.56 15.16 -2.53
N LEU A 414 -0.46 14.75 -1.90
CA LEU A 414 0.00 13.36 -1.92
C LEU A 414 -0.97 12.40 -1.22
N SER A 415 -1.57 12.83 -0.10
CA SER A 415 -2.63 12.09 0.61
C SER A 415 -3.87 11.80 -0.25
N ASN A 416 -4.14 12.61 -1.28
CA ASN A 416 -5.22 12.38 -2.25
C ASN A 416 -4.78 11.50 -3.43
N MET A 417 -3.48 11.25 -3.60
CA MET A 417 -2.92 10.49 -4.72
C MET A 417 -2.59 9.05 -4.32
N VAL A 418 -1.70 8.88 -3.33
CA VAL A 418 -1.19 7.56 -2.90
C VAL A 418 -1.23 7.37 -1.37
N PRO A 419 -2.40 7.54 -0.71
CA PRO A 419 -2.56 7.10 0.68
C PRO A 419 -2.35 5.59 0.81
N PHE A 420 -2.23 5.07 2.03
CA PHE A 420 -2.21 3.62 2.24
C PHE A 420 -3.50 2.99 1.71
N GLY A 421 -3.43 1.89 0.96
CA GLY A 421 -4.59 1.31 0.28
C GLY A 421 -5.20 2.18 -0.83
N GLY A 422 -4.50 3.26 -1.23
CA GLY A 422 -4.86 4.10 -2.37
C GLY A 422 -4.89 3.33 -3.68
N ARG A 423 -5.77 3.70 -4.60
CA ARG A 423 -5.95 3.01 -5.88
C ARG A 423 -6.31 3.92 -7.05
N MET A 424 -5.78 3.58 -8.21
CA MET A 424 -6.26 4.03 -9.52
C MET A 424 -7.15 2.94 -10.13
N VAL A 425 -8.24 3.34 -10.77
CA VAL A 425 -9.11 2.45 -11.55
C VAL A 425 -9.26 3.02 -12.95
N VAL A 426 -8.86 2.24 -13.96
CA VAL A 426 -9.05 2.55 -15.38
C VAL A 426 -10.20 1.70 -15.91
N GLU A 427 -11.31 2.34 -16.25
CA GLU A 427 -12.47 1.70 -16.84
C GLU A 427 -12.46 1.90 -18.37
N ARG A 428 -12.70 0.81 -19.11
CA ARG A 428 -12.97 0.83 -20.56
C ARG A 428 -14.47 0.65 -20.80
N LEU A 429 -15.11 1.66 -21.38
CA LEU A 429 -16.55 1.70 -21.56
C LEU A 429 -16.93 1.55 -23.03
N LYS A 430 -18.05 0.86 -23.29
CA LYS A 430 -18.76 0.89 -24.57
C LYS A 430 -19.90 1.88 -24.44
N CYS A 431 -19.85 2.98 -25.19
CA CYS A 431 -20.90 4.00 -25.15
C CYS A 431 -21.68 4.03 -26.47
N THR A 432 -23.01 4.04 -26.38
CA THR A 432 -23.90 4.24 -27.53
C THR A 432 -24.31 5.71 -27.62
N ARG A 433 -23.87 6.41 -28.67
CA ARG A 433 -24.41 7.73 -29.03
C ARG A 433 -25.63 7.52 -29.92
N ALA A 434 -26.68 8.33 -29.73
CA ALA A 434 -27.84 8.29 -30.63
C ALA A 434 -27.39 8.52 -32.08
N ALA A 435 -27.79 7.62 -32.98
CA ALA A 435 -27.42 7.59 -34.41
C ALA A 435 -25.92 7.39 -34.75
N ALA A 436 -25.06 6.89 -33.85
CA ALA A 436 -23.68 6.53 -34.18
C ALA A 436 -23.29 5.12 -33.69
N LEU A 437 -22.28 4.52 -34.32
CA LEU A 437 -21.72 3.22 -33.94
C LEU A 437 -21.19 3.26 -32.49
N PRO A 438 -21.24 2.14 -31.74
CA PRO A 438 -20.67 2.06 -30.39
C PRO A 438 -19.17 2.38 -30.40
N ALA A 439 -18.77 3.39 -29.64
CA ALA A 439 -17.37 3.79 -29.50
C ALA A 439 -16.83 3.37 -28.13
N ALA A 440 -15.54 3.01 -28.09
CA ALA A 440 -14.83 2.67 -26.86
C ALA A 440 -14.28 3.95 -26.21
N PHE A 441 -14.53 4.11 -24.90
CA PHE A 441 -14.05 5.23 -24.09
C PHE A 441 -13.21 4.73 -22.91
N ILE A 442 -12.36 5.61 -22.40
CA ILE A 442 -11.60 5.43 -21.17
C ILE A 442 -12.09 6.45 -20.14
N ARG A 443 -12.26 5.98 -18.90
CA ARG A 443 -12.41 6.80 -17.68
C ARG A 443 -11.34 6.36 -16.68
N ILE A 444 -10.73 7.30 -15.99
CA ILE A 444 -9.80 6.99 -14.88
C ILE A 444 -10.36 7.61 -13.61
N LEU A 445 -10.36 6.84 -12.52
CA LEU A 445 -10.62 7.31 -11.17
C LEU A 445 -9.34 7.11 -10.35
N VAL A 446 -9.02 8.05 -9.46
CA VAL A 446 -7.96 7.87 -8.45
C VAL A 446 -8.59 8.20 -7.11
N ASN A 447 -8.56 7.23 -6.19
CA ASN A 447 -9.23 7.29 -4.89
C ASN A 447 -10.69 7.78 -5.02
N ASP A 448 -11.41 7.18 -5.97
CA ASP A 448 -12.79 7.46 -6.40
C ASP A 448 -13.06 8.84 -7.03
N ALA A 449 -12.06 9.73 -7.12
CA ALA A 449 -12.15 10.96 -7.88
C ALA A 449 -11.92 10.73 -9.39
N VAL A 450 -12.95 11.00 -10.20
CA VAL A 450 -12.89 10.95 -11.67
C VAL A 450 -11.90 11.98 -12.21
N GLN A 451 -10.92 11.51 -12.97
CA GLN A 451 -9.87 12.32 -13.56
C GLN A 451 -10.35 12.99 -14.86
N PRO A 452 -9.91 14.23 -15.18
CA PRO A 452 -10.48 14.99 -16.30
C PRO A 452 -9.97 14.58 -17.68
N LEU A 453 -8.85 13.85 -17.77
CA LEU A 453 -8.28 13.30 -19.01
C LEU A 453 -8.08 14.33 -20.15
N LYS A 454 -7.73 15.59 -19.81
CA LYS A 454 -7.57 16.69 -20.77
C LYS A 454 -6.58 16.38 -21.90
N PHE A 455 -5.56 15.55 -21.63
CA PHE A 455 -4.53 15.16 -22.59
C PHE A 455 -5.04 14.33 -23.79
N CYS A 456 -6.22 13.70 -23.68
CA CYS A 456 -6.90 12.99 -24.77
C CYS A 456 -8.23 13.66 -25.17
N GLY A 457 -8.40 14.95 -24.87
CA GLY A 457 -9.64 15.70 -25.17
C GLY A 457 -10.82 15.32 -24.27
N GLY A 458 -10.55 14.90 -23.02
CA GLY A 458 -11.57 14.40 -22.10
C GLY A 458 -12.74 15.36 -21.84
N VAL A 459 -13.97 14.84 -21.95
CA VAL A 459 -15.22 15.55 -21.65
C VAL A 459 -15.97 14.78 -20.57
N ARG A 460 -16.26 15.43 -19.43
CA ARG A 460 -16.84 14.79 -18.22
C ARG A 460 -16.04 13.56 -17.74
N GLY A 461 -14.71 13.61 -17.86
CA GLY A 461 -13.80 12.55 -17.45
C GLY A 461 -13.75 11.32 -18.37
N LEU A 462 -14.29 11.44 -19.59
CA LEU A 462 -14.26 10.41 -20.63
C LEU A 462 -13.50 10.90 -21.86
N CYS A 463 -12.58 10.10 -22.38
CA CYS A 463 -12.00 10.30 -23.72
C CYS A 463 -12.08 9.01 -24.54
N GLU A 464 -12.06 9.11 -25.88
CA GLU A 464 -12.14 7.96 -26.77
C GLU A 464 -10.85 7.12 -26.67
N LEU A 465 -10.96 5.78 -26.71
CA LEU A 465 -9.82 4.85 -26.52
C LEU A 465 -8.68 5.15 -27.51
N HIS A 466 -9.00 5.48 -28.76
CA HIS A 466 -8.02 5.93 -29.75
C HIS A 466 -7.27 7.18 -29.28
N ALA A 467 -7.99 8.23 -28.86
CA ALA A 467 -7.38 9.47 -28.37
C ALA A 467 -6.56 9.25 -27.08
N PHE A 468 -7.00 8.34 -26.20
CA PHE A 468 -6.21 7.91 -25.05
C PHE A 468 -4.89 7.28 -25.51
N VAL A 469 -4.94 6.26 -26.37
CA VAL A 469 -3.76 5.55 -26.88
C VAL A 469 -2.79 6.48 -27.60
N GLU A 470 -3.27 7.43 -28.41
CA GLU A 470 -2.41 8.44 -29.07
C GLU A 470 -1.80 9.45 -28.08
N SER A 471 -2.54 9.86 -27.04
CA SER A 471 -2.01 10.77 -26.01
C SER A 471 -0.87 10.17 -25.18
N GLN A 472 -0.75 8.84 -25.12
CA GLN A 472 0.34 8.13 -24.42
C GLN A 472 1.63 8.05 -25.25
N TRP A 473 1.92 9.07 -26.07
CA TRP A 473 3.11 9.13 -26.94
C TRP A 473 4.40 8.87 -26.17
N TYR A 474 4.57 9.48 -24.99
CA TYR A 474 5.78 9.37 -24.16
C TYR A 474 6.09 7.90 -23.79
N SER A 475 5.10 7.17 -23.27
CA SER A 475 5.28 5.76 -22.92
C SER A 475 5.46 4.87 -24.15
N ARG A 476 4.70 5.14 -25.22
CA ARG A 476 4.79 4.39 -26.50
C ARG A 476 6.11 4.56 -27.27
N HIS A 477 6.97 5.49 -26.84
CA HIS A 477 8.32 5.70 -27.35
C HIS A 477 9.35 5.45 -26.25
N ASP A 478 9.07 4.52 -25.33
CA ASP A 478 9.98 4.04 -24.29
C ASP A 478 10.53 5.15 -23.35
N GLY A 479 9.73 6.21 -23.13
CA GLY A 479 10.16 7.39 -22.37
C GLY A 479 10.83 8.49 -23.19
N GLY A 480 10.91 8.34 -24.51
CA GLY A 480 11.38 9.38 -25.43
C GLY A 480 12.85 9.76 -25.25
N GLY A 481 13.70 8.82 -24.83
CA GLY A 481 15.11 9.03 -24.47
C GLY A 481 15.37 9.12 -22.95
N ASP A 482 14.33 9.19 -22.11
CA ASP A 482 14.52 9.25 -20.66
C ASP A 482 14.87 7.89 -20.02
N PHE A 483 14.59 6.76 -20.68
CA PHE A 483 14.87 5.45 -20.08
C PHE A 483 16.34 5.05 -20.28
N GLU A 484 16.93 5.44 -21.40
CA GLU A 484 18.37 5.34 -21.66
C GLU A 484 19.16 6.11 -20.60
N ARG A 485 18.72 7.35 -20.30
CA ARG A 485 19.27 8.22 -19.25
C ARG A 485 19.23 7.65 -17.83
N CYS A 486 18.49 6.55 -17.60
CA CYS A 486 18.55 5.82 -16.32
C CYS A 486 19.91 5.16 -16.07
N PHE A 487 20.74 4.96 -17.11
CA PHE A 487 21.98 4.19 -17.08
C PHE A 487 23.20 4.93 -17.67
N ASP A 488 23.02 6.12 -18.24
CA ASP A 488 24.06 6.99 -18.82
C ASP A 488 24.89 7.76 -17.76
#